data_AF-A0A8J7MIN4-F1
#
_entry.id   AF-A0A8J7MIN4-F1
#
_cell.length_a   1.000
_cell.length_b   1.000
_cell.length_c   1.000
_cell.angle_alpha   90.00
_cell.angle_beta   90.00
_cell.angle_gamma   90.00
#
_symmetry.space_group_name_H-M   'P 1'
#
loop_
_entity.id
_entity.type
_entity.pdbx_description
1 polymer ?
#
loop_
_entity_poly.entity_id
_entity_poly.type
_entity_poly.pdbx_seq_one_letter_code
_entity_poly.pdbx_strand_id
1 'polypeptide(L)'
;MSSSNFLLPFLVLILFTGSCYKEQVIFAPNPNEELELPLILAFNKKDCFFDEESRSFSFSIPEDSVLNYAPFVQFQDYSTILIDGRPLSNNAINNLGTVKTKKVYTLDITTQGNTEYFTLRFTTLPIVRVVCRSNILNDPKLIARLTINLPINNTDVVSSFVGIDFRGASSILNPKKSYGFTFLDGIDMGNKVSKGLFGWKKNEDWILDAVYNDVAKFRNKLSFEIWEAMNPTEHVSIQSKFVELYLNNSFQGLYCLTEQMNPEKLGLLDSAAILYKTVEWDPSTIFESLSVSEAPAYTDLWEGWELKYPNSSSPIKWQPLYALRNWVVNESDQEFIDNVSTHLNLDNIVEYYLFINLIGAFDNHGKNMFWLKPSNAPFFIVPWDLDTSWGRGGDRASLLPVQVVITYNKLFHRLLELNPDNFKSKLQNKWNNLRSNAWTNNNIETLLDEKFEELMRTNVIELDNARWGETVDLDQERIYIHSWMNDQFNLLDAYFNNL
;
A
#
# COMPACT_ATOMS: atom_id res chain seq x y z
N MET A 1 -39.99 -54.98 71.60
CA MET A 1 -41.35 -54.42 71.68
C MET A 1 -41.26 -52.93 71.38
N SER A 2 -41.84 -52.54 70.23
CA SER A 2 -42.36 -51.20 69.85
C SER A 2 -41.61 -49.92 70.29
N SER A 3 -41.03 -49.20 69.32
CA SER A 3 -41.01 -47.73 69.25
C SER A 3 -40.56 -47.31 67.84
N SER A 4 -41.48 -47.15 66.88
CA SER A 4 -42.11 -45.87 66.44
C SER A 4 -41.12 -44.85 65.86
N ASN A 5 -40.97 -44.89 64.54
CA ASN A 5 -40.34 -43.87 63.69
C ASN A 5 -41.24 -42.62 63.60
N PHE A 6 -40.68 -41.44 63.89
CA PHE A 6 -41.24 -40.14 63.47
C PHE A 6 -40.24 -39.48 62.52
N LEU A 7 -40.65 -39.27 61.27
CA LEU A 7 -39.94 -38.46 60.28
C LEU A 7 -40.29 -36.97 60.49
N LEU A 8 -39.28 -36.12 60.57
CA LEU A 8 -39.37 -34.65 60.53
C LEU A 8 -38.94 -34.19 59.12
N PRO A 9 -39.69 -33.34 58.39
CA PRO A 9 -39.19 -32.77 57.15
C PRO A 9 -38.41 -31.48 57.45
N PHE A 10 -37.15 -31.42 57.01
CA PHE A 10 -36.36 -30.18 56.96
C PHE A 10 -36.78 -29.37 55.74
N LEU A 11 -37.32 -28.18 55.95
CA LEU A 11 -37.61 -27.19 54.91
C LEU A 11 -36.30 -26.43 54.60
N VAL A 12 -35.66 -26.71 53.47
CA VAL A 12 -34.48 -25.95 53.00
C VAL A 12 -34.99 -24.78 52.16
N LEU A 13 -34.87 -23.57 52.71
CA LEU A 13 -35.14 -22.32 52.00
C LEU A 13 -33.94 -22.00 51.10
N ILE A 14 -34.07 -22.23 49.79
CA ILE A 14 -33.05 -21.83 48.80
C ILE A 14 -33.24 -20.35 48.52
N LEU A 15 -32.37 -19.52 49.12
CA LEU A 15 -32.19 -18.12 48.75
C LEU A 15 -31.46 -18.07 47.41
N PHE A 16 -32.19 -17.78 46.32
CA PHE A 16 -31.60 -17.38 45.06
C PHE A 16 -31.00 -15.97 45.23
N THR A 17 -29.70 -15.89 45.54
CA THR A 17 -28.93 -14.66 45.31
C THR A 17 -28.65 -14.57 43.83
N GLY A 18 -29.50 -13.84 43.09
CA GLY A 18 -29.17 -13.40 41.75
C GLY A 18 -27.94 -12.50 41.84
N SER A 19 -26.76 -13.02 41.49
CA SER A 19 -25.57 -12.20 41.31
C SER A 19 -25.83 -11.29 40.11
N CYS A 20 -26.15 -10.03 40.39
CA CYS A 20 -26.16 -8.98 39.39
C CYS A 20 -24.69 -8.75 39.01
N TYR A 21 -24.21 -9.48 37.99
CA TYR A 21 -22.93 -9.16 37.37
C TYR A 21 -23.08 -7.79 36.75
N LYS A 22 -22.42 -6.79 37.34
CA LYS A 22 -22.26 -5.47 36.75
C LYS A 22 -21.34 -5.66 35.55
N GLU A 23 -21.90 -5.88 34.36
CA GLU A 23 -21.14 -5.86 33.12
C GLU A 23 -20.53 -4.47 32.96
N GLN A 24 -19.24 -4.36 33.23
CA GLN A 24 -18.48 -3.17 32.91
C GLN A 24 -18.33 -3.11 31.39
N VAL A 25 -18.67 -1.98 30.77
CA VAL A 25 -18.45 -1.80 29.34
C VAL A 25 -16.95 -1.73 29.11
N ILE A 26 -16.42 -2.77 28.47
CA ILE A 26 -15.05 -2.79 27.96
C ILE A 26 -15.15 -2.25 26.53
N PHE A 27 -14.70 -1.00 26.31
CA PHE A 27 -14.66 -0.39 24.97
C PHE A 27 -13.60 -1.02 24.07
N ALA A 28 -12.61 -1.70 24.64
CA ALA A 28 -11.59 -2.46 23.91
C ALA A 28 -11.55 -3.94 24.35
N PRO A 29 -12.61 -4.72 24.09
CA PRO A 29 -12.62 -6.12 24.46
C PRO A 29 -11.80 -6.96 23.47
N ASN A 30 -11.44 -8.16 23.88
CA ASN A 30 -10.78 -9.12 22.99
C ASN A 30 -11.72 -9.49 21.82
N PRO A 31 -11.19 -9.70 20.60
CA PRO A 31 -11.99 -10.14 19.47
C PRO A 31 -12.66 -11.50 19.71
N ASN A 32 -13.88 -11.68 19.15
CA ASN A 32 -14.59 -12.98 19.16
C ASN A 32 -13.89 -14.03 18.28
N GLU A 33 -14.50 -15.21 18.08
CA GLU A 33 -13.92 -16.31 17.28
C GLU A 33 -13.83 -15.97 15.79
N GLU A 34 -14.70 -15.10 15.31
CA GLU A 34 -14.71 -14.55 13.96
C GLU A 34 -13.75 -13.36 13.78
N LEU A 35 -12.97 -13.02 14.83
CA LEU A 35 -12.07 -11.87 14.87
C LEU A 35 -12.81 -10.55 14.63
N GLU A 36 -13.99 -10.42 15.19
CA GLU A 36 -14.81 -9.22 15.18
C GLU A 36 -14.81 -8.56 16.57
N LEU A 37 -14.91 -7.23 16.56
CA LEU A 37 -15.04 -6.42 17.76
C LEU A 37 -16.52 -6.07 17.93
N PRO A 38 -17.03 -5.97 19.17
CA PRO A 38 -18.42 -5.63 19.39
C PRO A 38 -18.73 -4.22 18.90
N LEU A 39 -19.93 -4.05 18.35
CA LEU A 39 -20.44 -2.74 17.96
C LEU A 39 -20.41 -1.79 19.15
N ILE A 40 -19.87 -0.58 18.96
CA ILE A 40 -20.01 0.53 19.92
C ILE A 40 -20.92 1.60 19.32
N LEU A 41 -20.55 2.10 18.14
CA LEU A 41 -21.30 3.08 17.36
C LEU A 41 -21.12 2.75 15.88
N ALA A 42 -22.19 2.79 15.11
CA ALA A 42 -22.18 2.64 13.66
C ALA A 42 -23.08 3.69 12.99
N PHE A 43 -22.65 4.16 11.83
CA PHE A 43 -23.44 4.98 10.92
C PHE A 43 -23.64 4.23 9.61
N ASN A 44 -24.88 4.18 9.13
CA ASN A 44 -25.25 3.49 7.89
C ASN A 44 -24.74 2.03 7.85
N LYS A 45 -24.88 1.30 8.98
CA LYS A 45 -24.42 -0.09 9.17
C LYS A 45 -22.90 -0.29 9.04
N LYS A 46 -22.12 0.78 9.10
CA LYS A 46 -20.66 0.77 9.12
C LYS A 46 -20.19 1.21 10.50
N ASP A 47 -19.30 0.45 11.13
CA ASP A 47 -18.76 0.83 12.44
C ASP A 47 -18.04 2.18 12.36
N CYS A 48 -18.20 3.01 13.39
CA CYS A 48 -17.25 4.07 13.71
C CYS A 48 -16.05 3.43 14.40
N PHE A 49 -14.85 3.63 13.86
CA PHE A 49 -13.67 2.89 14.33
C PHE A 49 -13.08 3.60 15.55
N PHE A 50 -12.94 2.84 16.64
CA PHE A 50 -12.47 3.33 17.93
C PHE A 50 -10.94 3.27 18.04
N ASP A 51 -10.35 4.34 18.56
CA ASP A 51 -8.96 4.38 19.03
C ASP A 51 -8.94 4.50 20.56
N GLU A 52 -8.38 3.50 21.22
CA GLU A 52 -8.33 3.39 22.68
C GLU A 52 -7.44 4.48 23.30
N GLU A 53 -6.29 4.75 22.69
CA GLU A 53 -5.29 5.66 23.25
C GLU A 53 -5.75 7.12 23.22
N SER A 54 -6.23 7.60 22.06
CA SER A 54 -6.78 8.95 21.94
C SER A 54 -8.22 9.09 22.42
N ARG A 55 -8.88 7.97 22.76
CA ARG A 55 -10.31 7.91 23.11
C ARG A 55 -11.17 8.59 22.05
N SER A 56 -10.97 8.21 20.79
CA SER A 56 -11.64 8.83 19.65
C SER A 56 -12.29 7.82 18.71
N PHE A 57 -13.30 8.27 17.98
CA PHE A 57 -13.97 7.53 16.93
C PHE A 57 -13.75 8.21 15.58
N SER A 58 -13.61 7.41 14.54
CA SER A 58 -13.47 7.90 13.17
C SER A 58 -14.51 7.29 12.25
N PHE A 59 -15.01 8.09 11.32
CA PHE A 59 -15.95 7.63 10.29
C PHE A 59 -15.66 8.26 8.92
N SER A 60 -15.74 7.46 7.85
CA SER A 60 -15.51 7.92 6.48
C SER A 60 -16.77 8.54 5.88
N ILE A 61 -16.64 9.73 5.28
CA ILE A 61 -17.71 10.46 4.55
C ILE A 61 -17.24 10.80 3.13
N PRO A 62 -18.16 10.95 2.15
CA PRO A 62 -17.78 11.14 0.75
C PRO A 62 -17.14 12.49 0.43
N GLU A 63 -17.44 13.52 1.23
CA GLU A 63 -17.04 14.90 0.98
C GLU A 63 -16.52 15.54 2.26
N ASP A 64 -15.70 16.59 2.12
CA ASP A 64 -15.13 17.35 3.23
C ASP A 64 -16.18 18.06 4.09
N SER A 65 -17.35 18.35 3.52
CA SER A 65 -18.50 18.92 4.20
C SER A 65 -19.81 18.35 3.68
N VAL A 66 -20.50 17.54 4.48
CA VAL A 66 -21.81 16.99 4.13
C VAL A 66 -22.92 17.76 4.83
N LEU A 67 -23.76 18.45 4.05
CA LEU A 67 -24.92 19.18 4.54
C LEU A 67 -26.06 18.22 4.91
N ASN A 68 -26.80 18.53 5.97
CA ASN A 68 -27.96 17.76 6.43
C ASN A 68 -27.67 16.25 6.57
N TYR A 69 -26.48 15.91 7.06
CA TYR A 69 -26.05 14.54 7.25
C TYR A 69 -26.95 13.84 8.26
N ALA A 70 -27.67 12.82 7.79
CA ALA A 70 -28.66 12.10 8.56
C ALA A 70 -28.43 10.57 8.47
N PRO A 71 -27.39 10.03 9.13
CA PRO A 71 -27.10 8.61 9.07
C PRO A 71 -28.13 7.78 9.84
N PHE A 72 -28.31 6.53 9.42
CA PHE A 72 -28.90 5.49 10.27
C PHE A 72 -27.90 5.12 11.36
N VAL A 73 -28.24 5.38 12.62
CA VAL A 73 -27.36 5.18 13.77
C VAL A 73 -27.70 3.88 14.48
N GLN A 74 -26.66 3.10 14.82
CA GLN A 74 -26.77 1.92 15.67
C GLN A 74 -25.70 1.97 16.75
N PHE A 75 -26.06 1.61 17.98
CA PHE A 75 -25.13 1.45 19.10
C PHE A 75 -25.64 0.40 20.06
N GLN A 76 -24.82 0.04 21.05
CA GLN A 76 -25.15 -1.01 22.03
C GLN A 76 -26.47 -0.70 22.75
N ASP A 77 -27.27 -1.75 22.97
CA ASP A 77 -28.45 -1.65 23.82
C ASP A 77 -28.07 -1.17 25.22
N TYR A 78 -29.01 -0.51 25.90
CA TYR A 78 -28.82 0.09 27.23
C TYR A 78 -27.74 1.19 27.31
N SER A 79 -27.28 1.69 26.15
CA SER A 79 -26.44 2.89 26.06
C SER A 79 -27.27 4.09 25.59
N THR A 80 -26.88 5.28 26.04
CA THR A 80 -27.30 6.55 25.43
C THR A 80 -26.06 7.25 24.89
N ILE A 81 -26.18 7.84 23.69
CA ILE A 81 -25.08 8.53 23.03
C ILE A 81 -25.49 9.97 22.73
N LEU A 82 -24.62 10.92 23.03
CA LEU A 82 -24.77 12.31 22.65
C LEU A 82 -23.61 12.73 21.73
N ILE A 83 -23.91 13.43 20.64
CA ILE A 83 -22.92 14.09 19.79
C ILE A 83 -23.11 15.61 19.89
N ASP A 84 -22.07 16.35 20.26
CA ASP A 84 -22.14 17.80 20.54
C ASP A 84 -23.33 18.14 21.47
N GLY A 85 -23.55 17.30 22.50
CA GLY A 85 -24.65 17.43 23.46
C GLY A 85 -26.05 17.07 22.95
N ARG A 86 -26.18 16.60 21.70
CA ARG A 86 -27.46 16.18 21.11
C ARG A 86 -27.65 14.67 21.25
N PRO A 87 -28.74 14.21 21.88
CA PRO A 87 -28.99 12.78 22.04
C PRO A 87 -29.30 12.11 20.69
N LEU A 88 -28.77 10.90 20.51
CA LEU A 88 -29.08 10.04 19.38
C LEU A 88 -30.15 9.01 19.74
N SER A 89 -31.01 8.70 18.77
CA SER A 89 -31.94 7.56 18.82
C SER A 89 -31.26 6.31 18.24
N ASN A 90 -31.29 5.20 18.99
CA ASN A 90 -30.73 3.93 18.52
C ASN A 90 -31.60 3.33 17.40
N ASN A 91 -30.99 2.61 16.46
CA ASN A 91 -31.63 1.97 15.32
C ASN A 91 -32.57 2.92 14.54
N ALA A 92 -32.16 4.17 14.37
CA ALA A 92 -32.96 5.21 13.74
C ALA A 92 -32.10 6.20 12.93
N ILE A 93 -32.74 6.93 12.03
CA ILE A 93 -32.11 8.04 11.32
C ILE A 93 -31.97 9.22 12.28
N ASN A 94 -30.76 9.78 12.39
CA ASN A 94 -30.46 10.90 13.26
C ASN A 94 -29.91 12.07 12.44
N ASN A 95 -30.50 13.26 12.56
CA ASN A 95 -29.99 14.44 11.86
C ASN A 95 -28.83 15.07 12.63
N LEU A 96 -27.61 14.90 12.13
CA LEU A 96 -26.39 15.50 12.69
C LEU A 96 -26.12 16.92 12.15
N GLY A 97 -26.95 17.40 11.23
CA GLY A 97 -26.77 18.71 10.60
C GLY A 97 -25.62 18.72 9.61
N THR A 98 -24.76 19.73 9.66
CA THR A 98 -23.56 19.76 8.81
C THR A 98 -22.41 19.06 9.50
N VAL A 99 -21.88 18.00 8.87
CA VAL A 99 -20.64 17.35 9.30
C VAL A 99 -19.48 17.75 8.40
N LYS A 100 -18.30 17.91 8.97
CA LYS A 100 -17.10 18.35 8.26
C LYS A 100 -15.89 17.54 8.68
N THR A 101 -14.97 17.31 7.75
CA THR A 101 -13.60 16.91 8.08
C THR A 101 -12.91 18.02 8.87
N LYS A 102 -11.83 17.66 9.59
CA LYS A 102 -11.04 18.57 10.46
C LYS A 102 -11.81 19.20 11.64
N LYS A 103 -13.13 19.05 11.74
CA LYS A 103 -13.88 19.36 12.96
C LYS A 103 -13.87 18.15 13.89
N VAL A 104 -13.56 18.39 15.15
CA VAL A 104 -13.72 17.43 16.25
C VAL A 104 -15.09 17.65 16.89
N TYR A 105 -15.82 16.56 17.12
CA TYR A 105 -17.14 16.54 17.75
C TYR A 105 -17.02 15.87 19.11
N THR A 106 -17.77 16.34 20.11
CA THR A 106 -17.81 15.63 21.41
C THR A 106 -18.72 14.40 21.27
N LEU A 107 -18.33 13.30 21.92
CA LEU A 107 -19.09 12.06 21.92
C LEU A 107 -19.18 11.54 23.36
N ASP A 108 -20.37 11.58 23.93
CA ASP A 108 -20.63 11.09 25.29
C ASP A 108 -21.38 9.78 25.20
N ILE A 109 -20.86 8.72 25.81
CA ILE A 109 -21.50 7.40 25.83
C ILE A 109 -21.81 7.06 27.28
N THR A 110 -23.10 6.91 27.60
CA THR A 110 -23.55 6.49 28.93
C THR A 110 -24.12 5.09 28.86
N THR A 111 -23.53 4.15 29.60
CA THR A 111 -24.01 2.77 29.66
C THR A 111 -24.21 2.36 31.11
N GLN A 112 -25.40 1.86 31.44
CA GLN A 112 -25.79 1.48 32.81
C GLN A 112 -25.50 2.58 33.86
N GLY A 113 -25.67 3.85 33.47
CA GLY A 113 -25.48 5.01 34.36
C GLY A 113 -24.04 5.52 34.52
N ASN A 114 -23.04 4.90 33.86
CA ASN A 114 -21.68 5.44 33.81
C ASN A 114 -21.47 6.15 32.48
N THR A 115 -21.06 7.42 32.51
CA THR A 115 -20.77 8.23 31.32
C THR A 115 -19.27 8.27 31.07
N GLU A 116 -18.88 7.96 29.85
CA GLU A 116 -17.52 8.05 29.34
C GLU A 116 -17.47 9.08 28.20
N TYR A 117 -16.39 9.84 28.14
CA TYR A 117 -16.20 10.94 27.19
C TYR A 117 -15.19 10.56 26.12
N PHE A 118 -15.54 10.87 24.88
CA PHE A 118 -14.78 10.59 23.67
C PHE A 118 -14.89 11.77 22.69
N THR A 119 -14.16 11.67 21.59
CA THR A 119 -14.34 12.56 20.44
C THR A 119 -14.71 11.76 19.20
N LEU A 120 -15.43 12.38 18.27
CA LEU A 120 -15.72 11.83 16.94
C LEU A 120 -15.08 12.74 15.88
N ARG A 121 -14.47 12.14 14.86
CA ARG A 121 -13.98 12.83 13.66
C ARG A 121 -14.48 12.16 12.39
N PHE A 122 -14.56 12.96 11.34
CA PHE A 122 -14.85 12.49 9.99
C PHE A 122 -13.63 12.65 9.07
N THR A 123 -13.49 11.73 8.13
CA THR A 123 -12.42 11.73 7.11
C THR A 123 -13.00 11.41 5.74
N THR A 124 -12.37 11.89 4.68
CA THR A 124 -12.71 11.48 3.30
C THR A 124 -11.93 10.25 2.85
N LEU A 125 -10.97 9.78 3.64
CA LEU A 125 -10.22 8.56 3.33
C LEU A 125 -11.04 7.32 3.71
N PRO A 126 -10.93 6.20 2.95
CA PRO A 126 -11.34 4.91 3.45
C PRO A 126 -10.61 4.59 4.75
N ILE A 127 -11.32 3.96 5.70
CA ILE A 127 -10.70 3.46 6.93
C ILE A 127 -10.64 1.94 6.85
N VAL A 128 -9.45 1.39 7.08
CA VAL A 128 -9.18 -0.05 7.14
C VAL A 128 -8.97 -0.45 8.59
N ARG A 129 -9.64 -1.51 9.05
CA ARG A 129 -9.38 -2.14 10.36
C ARG A 129 -8.93 -3.56 10.14
N VAL A 130 -7.81 -3.91 10.76
CA VAL A 130 -7.33 -5.29 10.87
C VAL A 130 -7.48 -5.73 12.31
N VAL A 131 -8.20 -6.83 12.53
CA VAL A 131 -8.43 -7.39 13.85
C VAL A 131 -7.71 -8.73 13.98
N CYS A 132 -6.88 -8.88 15.01
CA CYS A 132 -6.13 -10.10 15.30
C CYS A 132 -5.94 -10.29 16.81
N ARG A 133 -5.79 -11.55 17.23
CA ARG A 133 -5.64 -11.93 18.66
C ARG A 133 -4.20 -11.88 19.17
N SER A 134 -3.24 -11.82 18.26
CA SER A 134 -1.81 -11.87 18.56
C SER A 134 -1.08 -10.77 17.82
N ASN A 135 0.17 -10.49 18.22
CA ASN A 135 1.03 -9.56 17.51
C ASN A 135 1.37 -10.08 16.12
N ILE A 136 1.32 -9.19 15.14
CA ILE A 136 1.79 -9.47 13.78
C ILE A 136 3.32 -9.53 13.80
N LEU A 137 3.89 -10.50 13.06
CA LEU A 137 5.34 -10.73 12.92
C LEU A 137 5.75 -10.59 11.44
N ASN A 138 7.05 -10.64 11.16
CA ASN A 138 7.57 -10.62 9.78
C ASN A 138 7.22 -11.88 8.98
N ASP A 139 7.31 -13.03 9.64
CA ASP A 139 6.97 -14.34 9.11
C ASP A 139 6.90 -15.28 10.33
N PRO A 140 5.95 -16.24 10.40
CA PRO A 140 4.88 -16.51 9.45
C PRO A 140 3.74 -15.48 9.51
N LYS A 141 2.94 -15.43 8.43
CA LYS A 141 1.66 -14.70 8.40
C LYS A 141 0.73 -15.13 9.54
N LEU A 142 0.05 -14.16 10.14
CA LEU A 142 -0.97 -14.32 11.15
C LEU A 142 -2.37 -14.23 10.54
N ILE A 143 -3.32 -15.02 11.03
CA ILE A 143 -4.74 -14.87 10.67
C ILE A 143 -5.33 -13.58 11.27
N ALA A 144 -6.01 -12.80 10.43
CA ALA A 144 -6.70 -11.58 10.83
C ALA A 144 -8.02 -11.41 10.07
N ARG A 145 -8.88 -10.52 10.57
CA ARG A 145 -10.07 -10.02 9.86
C ARG A 145 -9.79 -8.60 9.39
N LEU A 146 -9.91 -8.37 8.09
CA LEU A 146 -9.79 -7.06 7.48
C LEU A 146 -11.16 -6.52 7.12
N THR A 147 -11.45 -5.29 7.54
CA THR A 147 -12.68 -4.55 7.24
C THR A 147 -12.32 -3.20 6.61
N ILE A 148 -12.96 -2.84 5.49
CA ILE A 148 -12.77 -1.54 4.82
C ILE A 148 -14.10 -0.78 4.78
N ASN A 149 -14.11 0.38 5.43
CA ASN A 149 -15.18 1.37 5.30
C ASN A 149 -14.84 2.35 4.17
N LEU A 150 -15.65 2.31 3.11
CA LEU A 150 -15.51 3.24 1.99
C LEU A 150 -16.23 4.58 2.29
N PRO A 151 -15.68 5.73 1.83
CA PRO A 151 -16.26 7.06 1.97
C PRO A 151 -17.44 7.25 1.00
N ILE A 152 -18.47 6.42 1.12
CA ILE A 152 -19.67 6.44 0.27
C ILE A 152 -20.90 6.21 1.14
N ASN A 153 -22.01 6.85 0.75
CA ASN A 153 -23.26 6.88 1.53
C ASN A 153 -24.05 5.55 1.52
N ASN A 154 -23.49 4.48 0.95
CA ASN A 154 -24.12 3.16 0.97
C ASN A 154 -23.68 2.34 2.19
N THR A 155 -24.23 1.13 2.33
CA THR A 155 -23.94 0.20 3.43
C THR A 155 -22.82 -0.80 3.09
N ASP A 156 -22.13 -0.63 1.95
CA ASP A 156 -21.16 -1.62 1.49
C ASP A 156 -19.89 -1.57 2.33
N VAL A 157 -19.50 -2.73 2.84
CA VAL A 157 -18.30 -2.95 3.62
C VAL A 157 -17.56 -4.13 3.01
N VAL A 158 -16.26 -3.97 2.77
CA VAL A 158 -15.42 -5.13 2.44
C VAL A 158 -15.03 -5.77 3.77
N SER A 159 -15.40 -7.03 3.99
CA SER A 159 -14.95 -7.79 5.16
C SER A 159 -14.46 -9.16 4.73
N SER A 160 -13.26 -9.55 5.18
CA SER A 160 -12.64 -10.82 4.80
C SER A 160 -11.64 -11.29 5.85
N PHE A 161 -11.46 -12.61 5.94
CA PHE A 161 -10.25 -13.16 6.53
C PHE A 161 -9.05 -12.88 5.61
N VAL A 162 -7.90 -12.61 6.24
CA VAL A 162 -6.62 -12.38 5.58
C VAL A 162 -5.48 -13.00 6.38
N GLY A 163 -4.44 -13.46 5.69
CA GLY A 163 -3.15 -13.74 6.29
C GLY A 163 -2.28 -12.48 6.23
N ILE A 164 -1.81 -11.97 7.37
CA ILE A 164 -1.06 -10.69 7.45
C ILE A 164 0.29 -10.87 8.16
N ASP A 165 1.31 -10.21 7.62
CA ASP A 165 2.67 -10.13 8.17
C ASP A 165 3.23 -8.70 8.03
N PHE A 166 4.35 -8.42 8.70
CA PHE A 166 5.16 -7.27 8.30
C PHE A 166 5.76 -7.52 6.91
N ARG A 167 5.95 -6.45 6.15
CA ARG A 167 6.67 -6.50 4.89
C ARG A 167 7.84 -5.52 4.86
N GLY A 168 8.73 -5.78 3.92
CA GLY A 168 9.87 -4.92 3.61
C GLY A 168 11.18 -5.52 4.09
N ALA A 169 12.29 -4.95 3.60
CA ALA A 169 13.64 -5.33 4.00
C ALA A 169 14.17 -4.33 5.04
N SER A 170 14.62 -3.15 4.61
CA SER A 170 15.07 -2.09 5.50
C SER A 170 13.93 -1.46 6.30
N SER A 171 12.77 -1.26 5.66
CA SER A 171 11.60 -0.61 6.28
C SER A 171 11.00 -1.41 7.43
N ILE A 172 11.37 -2.69 7.59
CA ILE A 172 10.96 -3.47 8.76
C ILE A 172 11.55 -2.92 10.06
N LEU A 173 12.64 -2.15 10.00
CA LEU A 173 13.27 -1.53 11.16
C LEU A 173 12.57 -0.23 11.57
N ASN A 174 11.72 0.35 10.71
CA ASN A 174 11.01 1.59 11.00
C ASN A 174 10.01 1.41 12.16
N PRO A 175 9.77 2.43 12.99
CA PRO A 175 8.77 2.37 14.05
C PRO A 175 7.37 2.00 13.53
N LYS A 176 6.97 2.62 12.42
CA LYS A 176 5.71 2.33 11.71
C LYS A 176 5.94 1.22 10.68
N LYS A 177 5.24 0.10 10.84
CA LYS A 177 5.44 -1.10 10.00
C LYS A 177 4.54 -1.06 8.77
N SER A 178 5.07 -1.52 7.63
CA SER A 178 4.23 -1.88 6.49
C SER A 178 3.75 -3.32 6.63
N TYR A 179 2.59 -3.63 6.04
CA TYR A 179 2.01 -4.97 6.09
C TYR A 179 1.80 -5.55 4.69
N GLY A 180 2.11 -6.82 4.52
CA GLY A 180 1.63 -7.62 3.39
C GLY A 180 0.42 -8.42 3.83
N PHE A 181 -0.61 -8.55 2.98
CA PHE A 181 -1.74 -9.41 3.30
C PHE A 181 -2.27 -10.16 2.10
N THR A 182 -2.76 -11.37 2.37
CA THR A 182 -3.31 -12.32 1.39
C THR A 182 -4.76 -12.60 1.76
N PHE A 183 -5.70 -12.48 0.83
CA PHE A 183 -7.09 -12.81 1.09
C PHE A 183 -7.32 -14.33 1.25
N LEU A 184 -8.18 -14.70 2.21
CA LEU A 184 -8.50 -16.09 2.54
C LEU A 184 -10.00 -16.37 2.45
N ASP A 185 -10.35 -17.59 2.02
CA ASP A 185 -11.70 -18.14 2.07
C ASP A 185 -11.92 -18.86 3.41
N GLY A 186 -12.03 -18.07 4.48
CA GLY A 186 -12.15 -18.55 5.86
C GLY A 186 -10.87 -18.38 6.68
N ILE A 187 -10.83 -19.05 7.85
CA ILE A 187 -9.70 -18.95 8.80
C ILE A 187 -8.48 -19.80 8.42
N ASP A 188 -8.63 -20.70 7.44
CA ASP A 188 -7.56 -21.59 7.00
C ASP A 188 -6.57 -20.82 6.10
N MET A 189 -5.34 -20.65 6.59
CA MET A 189 -4.25 -19.97 5.90
C MET A 189 -3.85 -20.61 4.56
N GLY A 190 -4.22 -21.86 4.32
CA GLY A 190 -3.98 -22.56 3.04
C GLY A 190 -4.99 -22.21 1.94
N ASN A 191 -6.18 -21.69 2.29
CA ASN A 191 -7.28 -21.45 1.34
C ASN A 191 -7.29 -19.99 0.88
N LYS A 192 -6.35 -19.66 0.00
CA LYS A 192 -6.21 -18.31 -0.56
C LYS A 192 -7.25 -18.03 -1.65
N VAL A 193 -7.63 -16.75 -1.80
CA VAL A 193 -8.61 -16.31 -2.80
C VAL A 193 -8.31 -14.90 -3.30
N SER A 194 -8.40 -14.67 -4.61
CA SER A 194 -8.24 -13.33 -5.18
C SER A 194 -9.52 -12.48 -5.04
N LYS A 195 -9.38 -11.25 -4.53
CA LYS A 195 -10.46 -10.27 -4.44
C LYS A 195 -10.05 -8.96 -5.11
N GLY A 196 -11.02 -8.25 -5.69
CA GLY A 196 -10.80 -6.90 -6.24
C GLY A 196 -11.18 -5.84 -5.22
N LEU A 197 -10.39 -4.79 -5.11
CA LEU A 197 -10.63 -3.65 -4.21
C LEU A 197 -10.83 -2.38 -5.03
N PHE A 198 -11.76 -1.52 -4.62
CA PHE A 198 -12.03 -0.21 -5.25
C PHE A 198 -12.30 -0.23 -6.77
N GLY A 199 -12.77 -1.37 -7.30
CA GLY A 199 -12.98 -1.56 -8.74
C GLY A 199 -11.71 -1.98 -9.52
N TRP A 200 -10.59 -2.20 -8.83
CA TRP A 200 -9.37 -2.73 -9.42
C TRP A 200 -9.51 -4.23 -9.74
N LYS A 201 -8.57 -4.74 -10.54
CA LYS A 201 -8.50 -6.17 -10.86
C LYS A 201 -8.33 -6.98 -9.58
N LYS A 202 -8.77 -8.24 -9.64
CA LYS A 202 -8.56 -9.17 -8.52
C LYS A 202 -7.07 -9.40 -8.32
N ASN A 203 -6.69 -9.50 -7.06
CA ASN A 203 -5.36 -9.90 -6.65
C ASN A 203 -5.48 -10.73 -5.36
N GLU A 204 -4.69 -11.78 -5.23
CA GLU A 204 -4.53 -12.54 -4.00
C GLU A 204 -3.82 -11.71 -2.91
N ASP A 205 -2.77 -10.99 -3.31
CA ASP A 205 -1.84 -10.31 -2.40
C ASP A 205 -1.91 -8.78 -2.52
N TRP A 206 -1.84 -8.13 -1.38
CA TRP A 206 -2.05 -6.70 -1.21
C TRP A 206 -1.10 -6.14 -0.15
N ILE A 207 -0.92 -4.83 -0.18
CA ILE A 207 0.02 -4.14 0.69
C ILE A 207 -0.67 -2.99 1.39
N LEU A 208 -0.47 -2.89 2.71
CA LEU A 208 -0.65 -1.66 3.47
C LEU A 208 0.73 -1.03 3.67
N ASP A 209 1.09 -0.09 2.81
CA ASP A 209 2.35 0.64 2.89
C ASP A 209 2.28 1.74 3.95
N ALA A 210 3.19 1.72 4.90
CA ALA A 210 3.29 2.72 5.97
C ALA A 210 3.63 4.12 5.45
N VAL A 211 4.21 4.23 4.24
CA VAL A 211 4.70 5.47 3.64
C VAL A 211 5.54 6.30 4.64
N TYR A 212 6.33 5.59 5.45
CA TYR A 212 6.99 6.18 6.62
C TYR A 212 8.18 7.06 6.21
N ASN A 213 9.01 6.56 5.30
CA ASN A 213 10.21 7.28 4.85
C ASN A 213 9.90 8.39 3.84
N ASP A 214 8.78 8.29 3.13
CA ASP A 214 8.39 9.29 2.15
C ASP A 214 7.74 10.50 2.84
N VAL A 215 8.42 11.64 2.83
CA VAL A 215 7.91 12.90 3.42
C VAL A 215 6.63 13.36 2.71
N ALA A 216 6.52 13.17 1.39
CA ALA A 216 5.31 13.51 0.65
C ALA A 216 4.19 12.47 0.83
N LYS A 217 4.53 11.28 1.33
CA LYS A 217 3.63 10.13 1.53
C LYS A 217 3.08 9.50 0.24
N PHE A 218 3.45 10.00 -0.95
CA PHE A 218 2.83 9.61 -2.21
C PHE A 218 3.76 9.41 -3.41
N ARG A 219 5.08 9.54 -3.29
CA ARG A 219 6.04 9.42 -4.40
C ARG A 219 5.89 8.12 -5.16
N ASN A 220 5.76 7.00 -4.44
CA ASN A 220 5.54 5.70 -5.06
C ASN A 220 4.22 5.69 -5.87
N LYS A 221 3.13 6.17 -5.28
CA LYS A 221 1.81 6.29 -5.92
C LYS A 221 1.85 7.18 -7.17
N LEU A 222 2.40 8.38 -7.07
CA LEU A 222 2.52 9.34 -8.18
C LEU A 222 3.34 8.74 -9.32
N SER A 223 4.47 8.11 -9.02
CA SER A 223 5.33 7.49 -10.02
C SER A 223 4.61 6.38 -10.78
N PHE A 224 3.83 5.53 -10.11
CA PHE A 224 3.05 4.49 -10.78
C PHE A 224 1.88 5.04 -11.63
N GLU A 225 1.24 6.14 -11.22
CA GLU A 225 0.23 6.81 -12.04
C GLU A 225 0.86 7.41 -13.31
N ILE A 226 2.05 8.00 -13.21
CA ILE A 226 2.78 8.54 -14.36
C ILE A 226 3.26 7.43 -15.30
N TRP A 227 3.72 6.30 -14.75
CA TRP A 227 4.08 5.12 -15.53
C TRP A 227 2.88 4.59 -16.31
N GLU A 228 1.72 4.41 -15.67
CA GLU A 228 0.50 3.95 -16.33
C GLU A 228 0.04 4.92 -17.43
N ALA A 229 0.07 6.23 -17.15
CA ALA A 229 -0.35 7.26 -18.11
C ALA A 229 0.54 7.33 -19.36
N MET A 230 1.80 6.88 -19.29
CA MET A 230 2.69 6.84 -20.45
C MET A 230 2.18 5.89 -21.53
N ASN A 231 1.66 4.72 -21.14
CA ASN A 231 1.15 3.69 -22.06
C ASN A 231 0.08 2.84 -21.34
N PRO A 232 -1.18 3.32 -21.26
CA PRO A 232 -2.23 2.72 -20.44
C PRO A 232 -2.71 1.35 -20.95
N THR A 233 -2.35 0.97 -22.17
CA THR A 233 -2.74 -0.31 -22.78
C THR A 233 -1.75 -1.43 -22.52
N GLU A 234 -0.46 -1.10 -22.34
CA GLU A 234 0.61 -2.11 -22.25
C GLU A 234 1.34 -2.08 -20.91
N HIS A 235 1.41 -0.93 -20.23
CA HIS A 235 2.11 -0.85 -18.96
C HIS A 235 1.37 -1.57 -17.85
N VAL A 236 2.09 -2.47 -17.17
CA VAL A 236 1.65 -3.01 -15.88
C VAL A 236 2.07 -2.03 -14.80
N SER A 237 1.09 -1.51 -14.06
CA SER A 237 1.26 -0.60 -12.93
C SER A 237 0.58 -1.16 -11.67
N ILE A 238 0.82 -0.54 -10.52
CA ILE A 238 0.08 -0.83 -9.28
C ILE A 238 -0.91 0.29 -9.00
N GLN A 239 -2.16 -0.11 -8.74
CA GLN A 239 -3.17 0.79 -8.23
C GLN A 239 -3.01 0.96 -6.72
N SER A 240 -3.30 2.17 -6.24
CA SER A 240 -3.09 2.54 -4.85
C SER A 240 -4.10 3.57 -4.36
N LYS A 241 -4.41 3.54 -3.06
CA LYS A 241 -5.32 4.47 -2.41
C LYS A 241 -4.86 4.78 -0.99
N PHE A 242 -4.89 6.06 -0.60
CA PHE A 242 -4.65 6.42 0.80
C PHE A 242 -5.77 5.88 1.67
N VAL A 243 -5.40 5.32 2.82
CA VAL A 243 -6.32 4.81 3.82
C VAL A 243 -5.84 5.19 5.21
N GLU A 244 -6.76 5.24 6.14
CA GLU A 244 -6.43 5.29 7.56
C GLU A 244 -6.47 3.88 8.15
N LEU A 245 -5.42 3.44 8.83
CA LEU A 245 -5.33 2.08 9.37
C LEU A 245 -5.61 2.04 10.86
N TYR A 246 -6.41 1.06 11.26
CA TYR A 246 -6.61 0.62 12.64
C TYR A 246 -6.13 -0.82 12.78
N LEU A 247 -5.32 -1.10 13.81
CA LEU A 247 -5.02 -2.46 14.26
C LEU A 247 -5.75 -2.68 15.58
N ASN A 248 -6.72 -3.59 15.59
CA ASN A 248 -7.71 -3.70 16.65
C ASN A 248 -8.34 -2.31 16.92
N ASN A 249 -8.23 -1.80 18.16
CA ASN A 249 -8.67 -0.46 18.56
C ASN A 249 -7.51 0.54 18.67
N SER A 250 -6.46 0.38 17.86
CA SER A 250 -5.32 1.29 17.84
C SER A 250 -5.12 1.89 16.45
N PHE A 251 -5.30 3.20 16.36
CA PHE A 251 -5.03 3.97 15.16
C PHE A 251 -3.53 3.94 14.82
N GLN A 252 -3.20 3.55 13.59
CA GLN A 252 -1.84 3.48 13.09
C GLN A 252 -1.48 4.63 12.14
N GLY A 253 -2.40 5.55 11.86
CA GLY A 253 -2.11 6.67 10.95
C GLY A 253 -2.42 6.40 9.48
N LEU A 254 -1.78 7.20 8.62
CA LEU A 254 -1.94 7.16 7.16
C LEU A 254 -1.21 5.95 6.57
N TYR A 255 -1.86 5.20 5.69
CA TYR A 255 -1.23 4.16 4.88
C TYR A 255 -1.60 4.33 3.41
N CYS A 256 -0.82 3.74 2.51
CA CYS A 256 -1.21 3.54 1.13
C CYS A 256 -1.56 2.06 0.92
N LEU A 257 -2.84 1.77 0.66
CA LEU A 257 -3.27 0.43 0.29
C LEU A 257 -3.02 0.22 -1.20
N THR A 258 -2.16 -0.73 -1.56
CA THR A 258 -1.73 -0.96 -2.95
C THR A 258 -1.91 -2.40 -3.38
N GLU A 259 -2.12 -2.60 -4.68
CA GLU A 259 -1.90 -3.91 -5.30
C GLU A 259 -0.45 -4.35 -5.08
N GLN A 260 -0.22 -5.65 -4.91
CA GLN A 260 1.11 -6.22 -4.93
C GLN A 260 1.46 -6.68 -6.35
N MET A 261 2.68 -6.37 -6.80
CA MET A 261 3.20 -6.94 -8.05
C MET A 261 3.52 -8.43 -7.83
N ASN A 262 2.76 -9.30 -8.48
CA ASN A 262 2.90 -10.75 -8.42
C ASN A 262 2.54 -11.38 -9.79
N PRO A 263 2.72 -12.70 -9.96
CA PRO A 263 2.43 -13.36 -11.23
C PRO A 263 0.98 -13.19 -11.72
N GLU A 264 -0.01 -13.17 -10.82
CA GLU A 264 -1.42 -12.91 -11.17
C GLU A 264 -1.59 -11.50 -11.76
N LYS A 265 -1.05 -10.47 -11.08
CA LYS A 265 -1.11 -9.08 -11.53
C LYS A 265 -0.43 -8.86 -12.88
N LEU A 266 0.68 -9.54 -13.11
CA LEU A 266 1.42 -9.53 -14.39
C LEU A 266 0.73 -10.35 -15.48
N GLY A 267 -0.37 -11.05 -15.17
CA GLY A 267 -1.08 -11.90 -16.13
C GLY A 267 -0.21 -13.06 -16.61
N LEU A 268 0.68 -13.59 -15.76
CA LEU A 268 1.55 -14.73 -16.09
C LEU A 268 0.73 -16.02 -16.10
N LEU A 269 -0.09 -16.16 -17.13
CA LEU A 269 -0.90 -17.36 -17.41
C LEU A 269 -0.07 -18.44 -18.14
N ASP A 270 1.10 -18.08 -18.66
CA ASP A 270 2.02 -18.98 -19.34
C ASP A 270 3.10 -19.51 -18.38
N SER A 271 3.12 -20.82 -18.16
CA SER A 271 4.08 -21.51 -17.29
C SER A 271 5.53 -21.45 -17.76
N ALA A 272 5.76 -21.01 -19.00
CA ALA A 272 7.10 -20.77 -19.54
C ALA A 272 7.60 -19.34 -19.35
N ALA A 273 6.75 -18.39 -18.92
CA ALA A 273 7.21 -17.06 -18.53
C ALA A 273 8.14 -17.12 -17.29
N ILE A 274 9.02 -16.13 -17.16
CA ILE A 274 9.97 -16.05 -16.05
C ILE A 274 10.03 -14.61 -15.54
N LEU A 275 9.93 -14.45 -14.24
CA LEU A 275 10.00 -13.15 -13.57
C LEU A 275 11.20 -13.14 -12.63
N TYR A 276 12.08 -12.17 -12.81
CA TYR A 276 13.18 -11.89 -11.90
C TYR A 276 12.98 -10.53 -11.25
N LYS A 277 13.58 -10.34 -10.08
CA LYS A 277 13.65 -9.05 -9.39
C LYS A 277 15.09 -8.73 -9.02
N THR A 278 15.56 -7.51 -9.27
CA THR A 278 16.79 -7.01 -8.66
C THR A 278 16.50 -6.56 -7.23
N VAL A 279 17.15 -7.20 -6.26
CA VAL A 279 16.87 -7.02 -4.82
C VAL A 279 18.00 -6.34 -4.06
N GLU A 280 19.20 -6.29 -4.64
CA GLU A 280 20.38 -5.69 -4.02
C GLU A 280 21.19 -4.90 -5.05
N TRP A 281 21.99 -3.95 -4.56
CA TRP A 281 23.00 -3.27 -5.37
C TRP A 281 24.21 -4.17 -5.50
N ASP A 282 24.42 -4.71 -6.71
CA ASP A 282 25.56 -5.55 -7.04
C ASP A 282 26.04 -5.22 -8.46
N PRO A 283 27.35 -5.32 -8.76
CA PRO A 283 27.84 -5.19 -10.14
C PRO A 283 27.09 -6.06 -11.16
N SER A 284 26.54 -7.21 -10.75
CA SER A 284 25.71 -8.08 -11.59
C SER A 284 24.39 -7.43 -12.04
N THR A 285 23.74 -6.63 -11.20
CA THR A 285 22.39 -6.09 -11.42
C THR A 285 22.42 -4.80 -12.24
N ILE A 286 23.60 -4.16 -12.30
CA ILE A 286 23.93 -3.08 -13.22
C ILE A 286 24.67 -3.56 -14.48
N PHE A 287 24.74 -4.88 -14.69
CA PHE A 287 25.39 -5.53 -15.84
C PHE A 287 26.89 -5.23 -15.98
N GLU A 288 27.60 -4.89 -14.91
CA GLU A 288 29.05 -4.68 -14.93
C GLU A 288 29.83 -6.00 -14.85
N SER A 289 29.25 -7.05 -14.24
CA SER A 289 29.94 -8.33 -14.07
C SER A 289 29.05 -9.55 -14.33
N LEU A 290 29.71 -10.66 -14.68
CA LEU A 290 29.17 -12.01 -14.69
C LEU A 290 30.29 -12.95 -14.21
N SER A 291 30.18 -13.45 -12.98
CA SER A 291 31.27 -14.20 -12.34
C SER A 291 31.30 -15.70 -12.68
N VAL A 292 30.25 -16.20 -13.34
CA VAL A 292 30.05 -17.62 -13.62
C VAL A 292 30.06 -17.90 -15.13
N SER A 293 30.43 -19.12 -15.50
CA SER A 293 30.42 -19.61 -16.89
C SER A 293 29.14 -20.36 -17.28
N GLU A 294 28.21 -20.56 -16.35
CA GLU A 294 26.92 -21.21 -16.57
C GLU A 294 25.87 -20.72 -15.57
N ALA A 295 24.59 -20.90 -15.91
CA ALA A 295 23.48 -20.51 -15.05
C ALA A 295 23.38 -21.42 -13.80
N PRO A 296 23.11 -20.87 -12.61
CA PRO A 296 22.93 -21.69 -11.41
C PRO A 296 21.67 -22.57 -11.50
N ALA A 297 21.70 -23.73 -10.83
CA ALA A 297 20.65 -24.75 -10.95
C ALA A 297 19.77 -24.95 -9.70
N TYR A 298 20.18 -24.47 -8.53
CA TYR A 298 19.56 -24.86 -7.25
C TYR A 298 19.36 -23.71 -6.25
N THR A 299 19.15 -22.49 -6.74
CA THR A 299 18.94 -21.32 -5.88
C THR A 299 17.93 -20.36 -6.50
N ASP A 300 17.06 -19.78 -5.68
CA ASP A 300 16.16 -18.69 -6.09
C ASP A 300 16.84 -17.32 -6.01
N LEU A 301 18.07 -17.25 -5.48
CA LEU A 301 18.89 -16.05 -5.39
C LEU A 301 20.20 -16.22 -6.16
N TRP A 302 20.54 -15.25 -6.99
CA TRP A 302 21.77 -15.25 -7.77
C TRP A 302 22.33 -13.83 -7.94
N GLU A 303 23.41 -13.52 -7.24
CA GLU A 303 24.14 -12.24 -7.34
C GLU A 303 23.18 -11.04 -7.31
N GLY A 304 22.42 -10.82 -6.24
CA GLY A 304 21.48 -9.69 -6.14
C GLY A 304 20.20 -9.79 -6.98
N TRP A 305 20.00 -10.88 -7.73
CA TRP A 305 18.74 -11.23 -8.40
C TRP A 305 17.95 -12.26 -7.60
N GLU A 306 16.63 -12.13 -7.63
CA GLU A 306 15.67 -13.10 -7.08
C GLU A 306 14.76 -13.64 -8.18
N LEU A 307 14.62 -14.96 -8.28
CA LEU A 307 13.65 -15.62 -9.14
C LEU A 307 12.27 -15.58 -8.47
N LYS A 308 11.34 -14.81 -9.04
CA LYS A 308 9.98 -14.63 -8.53
C LYS A 308 8.95 -15.54 -9.18
N TYR A 309 9.19 -15.94 -10.42
CA TYR A 309 8.36 -16.88 -11.15
C TYR A 309 9.19 -17.69 -12.15
N PRO A 310 9.03 -19.02 -12.26
CA PRO A 310 8.11 -19.84 -11.46
C PRO A 310 8.55 -19.93 -10.00
N ASN A 311 7.66 -20.34 -9.11
CA ASN A 311 7.97 -20.46 -7.67
C ASN A 311 8.99 -21.59 -7.41
N SER A 312 9.55 -21.61 -6.20
CA SER A 312 10.63 -22.54 -5.78
C SER A 312 10.29 -24.03 -5.86
N SER A 313 9.01 -24.39 -6.04
CA SER A 313 8.58 -25.78 -6.28
C SER A 313 8.73 -26.23 -7.74
N SER A 314 9.04 -25.30 -8.65
CA SER A 314 9.32 -25.56 -10.06
C SER A 314 10.82 -25.58 -10.33
N PRO A 315 11.26 -26.17 -11.46
CA PRO A 315 12.68 -26.10 -11.84
C PRO A 315 13.16 -24.65 -11.91
N ILE A 316 14.31 -24.39 -11.31
CA ILE A 316 14.98 -23.09 -11.36
C ILE A 316 15.34 -22.77 -12.82
N LYS A 317 14.98 -21.56 -13.29
CA LYS A 317 15.17 -21.14 -14.68
C LYS A 317 16.05 -19.91 -14.76
N TRP A 318 17.37 -20.04 -14.56
CA TRP A 318 18.30 -18.90 -14.71
C TRP A 318 18.90 -18.73 -16.10
N GLN A 319 18.81 -19.75 -16.97
CA GLN A 319 19.46 -19.72 -18.29
C GLN A 319 19.09 -18.49 -19.14
N PRO A 320 17.83 -18.01 -19.16
CA PRO A 320 17.50 -16.80 -19.92
C PRO A 320 18.14 -15.53 -19.36
N LEU A 321 18.23 -15.38 -18.03
CA LEU A 321 18.95 -14.24 -17.43
C LEU A 321 20.45 -14.35 -17.64
N TYR A 322 21.02 -15.56 -17.56
CA TYR A 322 22.43 -15.80 -17.89
C TYR A 322 22.74 -15.37 -19.32
N ALA A 323 21.92 -15.76 -20.29
CA ALA A 323 22.10 -15.36 -21.69
C ALA A 323 22.04 -13.84 -21.87
N LEU A 324 21.06 -13.17 -21.23
CA LEU A 324 20.98 -11.71 -21.24
C LEU A 324 22.23 -11.07 -20.64
N ARG A 325 22.66 -11.51 -19.45
CA ARG A 325 23.83 -10.95 -18.77
C ARG A 325 25.12 -11.19 -19.56
N ASN A 326 25.34 -12.40 -20.08
CA ASN A 326 26.51 -12.69 -20.90
C ASN A 326 26.56 -11.81 -22.15
N TRP A 327 25.42 -11.63 -22.82
CA TRP A 327 25.29 -10.76 -23.98
C TRP A 327 25.66 -9.29 -23.66
N VAL A 328 25.17 -8.73 -22.56
CA VAL A 328 25.53 -7.35 -22.17
C VAL A 328 26.99 -7.24 -21.74
N VAL A 329 27.48 -8.18 -20.94
CA VAL A 329 28.76 -8.06 -20.23
C VAL A 329 29.95 -8.42 -21.12
N ASN A 330 29.85 -9.55 -21.86
CA ASN A 330 30.99 -10.23 -22.47
C ASN A 330 31.01 -10.18 -24.00
N GLU A 331 29.86 -10.06 -24.66
CA GLU A 331 29.81 -10.06 -26.13
C GLU A 331 30.32 -8.74 -26.73
N SER A 332 30.86 -8.83 -27.95
CA SER A 332 31.41 -7.68 -28.68
C SER A 332 30.35 -6.60 -28.96
N ASP A 333 30.79 -5.39 -29.31
CA ASP A 333 29.87 -4.30 -29.67
C ASP A 333 29.03 -4.61 -30.90
N GLN A 334 29.59 -5.32 -31.87
CA GLN A 334 28.83 -5.74 -33.05
C GLN A 334 27.74 -6.77 -32.69
N GLU A 335 28.09 -7.78 -31.88
CA GLU A 335 27.11 -8.78 -31.41
C GLU A 335 26.01 -8.15 -30.54
N PHE A 336 26.36 -7.13 -29.74
CA PHE A 336 25.38 -6.36 -29.00
C PHE A 336 24.42 -5.62 -29.93
N ILE A 337 24.94 -4.93 -30.94
CA ILE A 337 24.11 -4.20 -31.91
C ILE A 337 23.17 -5.14 -32.66
N ASP A 338 23.70 -6.25 -33.18
CA ASP A 338 22.95 -7.16 -34.05
C ASP A 338 21.85 -7.95 -33.32
N ASN A 339 21.99 -8.14 -32.01
CA ASN A 339 21.08 -8.97 -31.21
C ASN A 339 20.25 -8.20 -30.18
N VAL A 340 20.22 -6.86 -30.20
CA VAL A 340 19.46 -6.08 -29.20
C VAL A 340 17.98 -6.48 -29.13
N SER A 341 17.35 -6.68 -30.29
CA SER A 341 15.90 -6.99 -30.40
C SER A 341 15.58 -8.45 -30.06
N THR A 342 16.57 -9.35 -30.07
CA THR A 342 16.38 -10.75 -29.65
C THR A 342 16.35 -10.86 -28.12
N HIS A 343 17.10 -9.99 -27.44
CA HIS A 343 17.21 -9.95 -25.99
C HIS A 343 16.19 -9.02 -25.33
N LEU A 344 15.90 -7.85 -25.91
CA LEU A 344 15.13 -6.78 -25.26
C LEU A 344 13.94 -6.31 -26.10
N ASN A 345 12.82 -6.04 -25.42
CA ASN A 345 11.77 -5.19 -25.95
C ASN A 345 12.27 -3.73 -25.90
N LEU A 346 12.88 -3.27 -26.98
CA LEU A 346 13.57 -1.98 -27.00
C LEU A 346 12.63 -0.79 -26.73
N ASP A 347 11.37 -0.86 -27.14
CA ASP A 347 10.41 0.23 -26.91
C ASP A 347 10.08 0.35 -25.42
N ASN A 348 9.89 -0.77 -24.71
CA ASN A 348 9.75 -0.75 -23.25
C ASN A 348 11.04 -0.25 -22.54
N ILE A 349 12.22 -0.59 -23.05
CA ILE A 349 13.48 -0.10 -22.47
C ILE A 349 13.63 1.42 -22.64
N VAL A 350 13.25 1.97 -23.81
CA VAL A 350 13.15 3.42 -24.05
C VAL A 350 12.21 4.06 -23.04
N GLU A 351 11.00 3.52 -22.88
CA GLU A 351 9.99 4.01 -21.96
C GLU A 351 10.47 3.99 -20.50
N TYR A 352 11.00 2.86 -20.06
CA TYR A 352 11.53 2.69 -18.72
C TYR A 352 12.68 3.65 -18.44
N TYR A 353 13.63 3.78 -19.37
CA TYR A 353 14.78 4.66 -19.22
C TYR A 353 14.36 6.14 -19.11
N LEU A 354 13.44 6.60 -19.96
CA LEU A 354 12.90 7.96 -19.85
C LEU A 354 12.19 8.17 -18.51
N PHE A 355 11.40 7.17 -18.08
CA PHE A 355 10.63 7.23 -16.83
C PHE A 355 11.52 7.37 -15.59
N ILE A 356 12.51 6.50 -15.42
CA ILE A 356 13.39 6.55 -14.24
C ILE A 356 14.23 7.84 -14.19
N ASN A 357 14.55 8.43 -15.33
CA ASN A 357 15.24 9.72 -15.39
C ASN A 357 14.29 10.88 -15.08
N LEU A 358 13.05 10.86 -15.58
CA LEU A 358 12.02 11.87 -15.30
C LEU A 358 11.79 12.02 -13.80
N ILE A 359 11.53 10.90 -13.12
CA ILE A 359 11.19 10.92 -11.68
C ILE A 359 12.45 10.95 -10.80
N GLY A 360 13.65 10.88 -11.38
CA GLY A 360 14.91 10.80 -10.63
C GLY A 360 14.96 9.58 -9.72
N ALA A 361 14.64 8.39 -10.26
CA ALA A 361 14.60 7.14 -9.50
C ALA A 361 16.01 6.57 -9.29
N PHE A 362 16.71 7.09 -8.28
CA PHE A 362 18.08 6.69 -7.97
C PHE A 362 18.21 5.21 -7.58
N ASP A 363 17.17 4.60 -7.01
CA ASP A 363 17.23 3.18 -6.60
C ASP A 363 16.88 2.20 -7.73
N ASN A 364 16.44 2.67 -8.91
CA ASN A 364 15.75 1.84 -9.93
C ASN A 364 16.54 1.60 -11.22
N HIS A 365 17.88 1.55 -11.13
CA HIS A 365 18.73 1.21 -12.28
C HIS A 365 19.70 0.05 -12.00
N GLY A 366 19.50 -0.62 -10.88
CA GLY A 366 20.23 -1.81 -10.44
C GLY A 366 19.54 -2.53 -9.29
N LYS A 367 18.50 -1.94 -8.70
CA LYS A 367 17.68 -2.53 -7.65
C LYS A 367 16.22 -2.14 -7.88
N ASN A 368 15.27 -2.86 -7.26
CA ASN A 368 13.84 -2.56 -7.35
C ASN A 368 13.30 -2.54 -8.80
N MET A 369 13.78 -3.48 -9.61
CA MET A 369 13.34 -3.66 -10.99
C MET A 369 12.83 -5.09 -11.16
N PHE A 370 11.64 -5.24 -11.74
CA PHE A 370 11.22 -6.54 -12.24
C PHE A 370 11.64 -6.69 -13.70
N TRP A 371 12.20 -7.85 -14.01
CA TRP A 371 12.56 -8.26 -15.36
C TRP A 371 11.70 -9.45 -15.75
N LEU A 372 10.83 -9.25 -16.74
CA LEU A 372 9.91 -10.26 -17.22
C LEU A 372 10.37 -10.77 -18.57
N LYS A 373 10.55 -12.09 -18.68
CA LYS A 373 10.76 -12.82 -19.92
C LYS A 373 9.53 -13.65 -20.25
N PRO A 374 8.66 -13.19 -21.18
CA PRO A 374 7.63 -14.04 -21.74
C PRO A 374 8.24 -15.20 -22.55
N SER A 375 7.48 -16.26 -22.80
CA SER A 375 7.97 -17.44 -23.52
C SER A 375 8.44 -17.12 -24.94
N ASN A 376 7.66 -16.31 -25.67
CA ASN A 376 7.89 -16.01 -27.09
C ASN A 376 8.17 -14.52 -27.36
N ALA A 377 8.65 -13.77 -26.36
CA ALA A 377 9.00 -12.36 -26.51
C ALA A 377 10.31 -12.04 -25.75
N PRO A 378 11.03 -10.99 -26.13
CA PRO A 378 12.24 -10.58 -25.42
C PRO A 378 11.94 -10.04 -24.01
N PHE A 379 12.99 -9.79 -23.22
CA PHE A 379 12.86 -9.22 -21.88
C PHE A 379 12.28 -7.80 -21.91
N PHE A 380 11.52 -7.47 -20.87
CA PHE A 380 11.08 -6.11 -20.59
C PHE A 380 11.07 -5.84 -19.08
N ILE A 381 11.06 -4.56 -18.72
CA ILE A 381 11.17 -4.10 -17.33
C ILE A 381 9.80 -3.60 -16.85
N VAL A 382 9.47 -3.95 -15.60
CA VAL A 382 8.34 -3.39 -14.86
C VAL A 382 8.88 -2.68 -13.62
N PRO A 383 8.54 -1.39 -13.39
CA PRO A 383 9.03 -0.65 -12.24
C PRO A 383 8.45 -1.19 -10.93
N TRP A 384 9.21 -1.03 -9.85
CA TRP A 384 8.82 -1.41 -8.49
C TRP A 384 9.48 -0.47 -7.48
N ASP A 385 8.84 -0.22 -6.33
CA ASP A 385 9.43 0.52 -5.20
C ASP A 385 10.06 1.87 -5.61
N LEU A 386 9.18 2.83 -5.90
CA LEU A 386 9.54 4.13 -6.49
C LEU A 386 9.43 5.27 -5.47
N ASP A 387 9.51 4.99 -4.17
CA ASP A 387 9.46 6.00 -3.12
C ASP A 387 10.75 6.85 -3.06
N THR A 388 11.89 6.26 -3.44
CA THR A 388 13.19 6.93 -3.60
C THR A 388 13.27 7.66 -4.94
N SER A 389 12.45 8.70 -5.07
CA SER A 389 12.30 9.51 -6.29
C SER A 389 11.94 10.96 -5.93
N TRP A 390 11.75 11.81 -6.94
CA TRP A 390 11.33 13.20 -6.77
C TRP A 390 12.20 13.97 -5.76
N GLY A 391 13.52 13.81 -5.92
CA GLY A 391 14.53 14.50 -5.13
C GLY A 391 14.77 13.96 -3.71
N ARG A 392 14.17 12.85 -3.28
CA ARG A 392 14.43 12.30 -1.94
C ARG A 392 15.02 10.90 -1.93
N GLY A 393 15.94 10.71 -0.98
CA GLY A 393 16.48 9.41 -0.60
C GLY A 393 15.47 8.58 0.19
N GLY A 394 15.64 7.25 0.15
CA GLY A 394 14.81 6.31 0.90
C GLY A 394 14.99 6.35 2.43
N ASP A 395 15.84 7.24 2.93
CA ASP A 395 16.13 7.46 4.36
C ASP A 395 15.38 8.66 4.96
N ARG A 396 14.41 9.24 4.21
CA ARG A 396 13.60 10.42 4.56
C ARG A 396 14.36 11.76 4.56
N ALA A 397 15.61 11.75 5.01
CA ALA A 397 16.39 12.96 5.25
C ALA A 397 17.15 13.45 4.02
N SER A 398 17.67 12.54 3.20
CA SER A 398 18.56 12.88 2.10
C SER A 398 17.80 13.58 0.97
N LEU A 399 18.33 14.73 0.55
CA LEU A 399 17.94 15.39 -0.69
C LEU A 399 18.87 14.90 -1.81
N LEU A 400 18.29 14.41 -2.88
CA LEU A 400 18.99 13.92 -4.06
C LEU A 400 19.08 15.03 -5.11
N PRO A 401 20.24 15.18 -5.76
CA PRO A 401 20.41 16.20 -6.78
C PRO A 401 19.57 15.90 -8.01
N VAL A 402 19.34 16.92 -8.83
CA VAL A 402 18.95 16.71 -10.23
C VAL A 402 20.09 16.02 -10.97
N GLN A 403 19.77 15.18 -11.95
CA GLN A 403 20.76 14.42 -12.71
C GLN A 403 20.44 14.41 -14.20
N VAL A 404 21.50 14.50 -15.02
CA VAL A 404 21.38 14.57 -16.49
C VAL A 404 20.75 13.29 -17.01
N VAL A 405 21.44 12.15 -16.86
CA VAL A 405 20.86 10.83 -17.10
C VAL A 405 21.62 9.76 -16.34
N ILE A 406 20.95 8.64 -16.07
CA ILE A 406 21.53 7.44 -15.46
C ILE A 406 22.45 6.75 -16.47
N THR A 407 23.74 6.65 -16.15
CA THR A 407 24.76 6.00 -17.00
C THR A 407 25.54 4.90 -16.29
N TYR A 408 25.28 4.66 -15.00
CA TYR A 408 26.00 3.67 -14.19
C TYR A 408 25.64 2.21 -14.48
N ASN A 409 24.56 1.97 -15.24
CA ASN A 409 24.18 0.63 -15.68
C ASN A 409 24.77 0.37 -17.06
N LYS A 410 25.61 -0.67 -17.19
CA LYS A 410 26.34 -1.00 -18.42
C LYS A 410 25.40 -1.25 -19.60
N LEU A 411 24.21 -1.82 -19.38
CA LEU A 411 23.23 -1.99 -20.45
C LEU A 411 22.80 -0.64 -21.02
N PHE A 412 22.38 0.29 -20.16
CA PHE A 412 21.98 1.63 -20.59
C PHE A 412 23.15 2.39 -21.22
N HIS A 413 24.36 2.25 -20.67
CA HIS A 413 25.57 2.82 -21.25
C HIS A 413 25.81 2.32 -22.68
N ARG A 414 25.81 1.00 -22.91
CA ARG A 414 26.01 0.42 -24.25
C ARG A 414 24.90 0.80 -25.23
N LEU A 415 23.64 0.84 -24.79
CA LEU A 415 22.52 1.29 -25.63
C LEU A 415 22.71 2.75 -26.09
N LEU A 416 23.18 3.63 -25.20
CA LEU A 416 23.47 5.01 -25.53
C LEU A 416 24.73 5.15 -26.39
N GLU A 417 25.81 4.44 -26.07
CA GLU A 417 27.08 4.59 -26.79
C GLU A 417 27.01 4.02 -28.21
N LEU A 418 26.51 2.80 -28.33
CA LEU A 418 26.49 2.03 -29.58
C LEU A 418 25.27 2.33 -30.45
N ASN A 419 24.21 2.92 -29.86
CA ASN A 419 22.99 3.35 -30.54
C ASN A 419 22.34 2.27 -31.45
N PRO A 420 22.18 1.02 -30.98
CA PRO A 420 21.59 -0.04 -31.79
C PRO A 420 20.12 0.29 -32.11
N ASP A 421 19.65 -0.10 -33.29
CA ASP A 421 18.28 0.18 -33.76
C ASP A 421 17.82 1.65 -33.60
N ASN A 422 18.77 2.59 -33.70
CA ASN A 422 18.57 4.03 -33.51
C ASN A 422 17.98 4.38 -32.12
N PHE A 423 18.45 3.71 -31.07
CA PHE A 423 18.01 3.91 -29.69
C PHE A 423 17.95 5.39 -29.24
N LYS A 424 18.96 6.21 -29.56
CA LYS A 424 18.97 7.65 -29.25
C LYS A 424 17.82 8.40 -29.91
N SER A 425 17.57 8.15 -31.19
CA SER A 425 16.45 8.77 -31.90
C SER A 425 15.10 8.30 -31.35
N LYS A 426 14.98 7.04 -30.91
CA LYS A 426 13.79 6.55 -30.21
C LYS A 426 13.58 7.29 -28.89
N LEU A 427 14.63 7.48 -28.08
CA LEU A 427 14.57 8.27 -26.84
C LEU A 427 14.13 9.71 -27.10
N GLN A 428 14.80 10.41 -28.02
CA GLN A 428 14.50 11.80 -28.37
C GLN A 428 13.05 11.96 -28.85
N ASN A 429 12.62 11.10 -29.79
CA ASN A 429 11.27 11.17 -30.34
C ASN A 429 10.20 10.89 -29.26
N LYS A 430 10.41 9.88 -28.41
CA LYS A 430 9.46 9.54 -27.35
C LYS A 430 9.43 10.63 -26.27
N TRP A 431 10.59 11.16 -25.86
CA TRP A 431 10.68 12.28 -24.93
C TRP A 431 9.91 13.50 -25.44
N ASN A 432 10.18 13.93 -26.67
CA ASN A 432 9.53 15.09 -27.28
C ASN A 432 8.02 14.90 -27.40
N ASN A 433 7.58 13.69 -27.75
CA ASN A 433 6.15 13.35 -27.79
C ASN A 433 5.52 13.44 -26.40
N LEU A 434 6.14 12.84 -25.37
CA LEU A 434 5.60 12.84 -24.02
C LEU A 434 5.57 14.25 -23.43
N ARG A 435 6.65 15.03 -23.57
CA ARG A 435 6.76 16.40 -23.07
C ARG A 435 5.81 17.38 -23.75
N SER A 436 5.38 17.09 -24.97
CA SER A 436 4.33 17.84 -25.67
C SER A 436 2.90 17.38 -25.31
N ASN A 437 2.74 16.28 -24.58
CA ASN A 437 1.45 15.65 -24.29
C ASN A 437 1.34 15.22 -22.82
N ALA A 438 1.52 13.92 -22.52
CA ALA A 438 1.24 13.35 -21.20
C ALA A 438 2.12 13.93 -20.08
N TRP A 439 3.35 14.32 -20.40
CA TRP A 439 4.35 14.79 -19.44
C TRP A 439 4.64 16.28 -19.58
N THR A 440 3.68 17.12 -19.93
CA THR A 440 3.88 18.58 -19.79
C THR A 440 4.09 18.96 -18.32
N ASN A 441 4.79 20.07 -18.04
CA ASN A 441 4.94 20.55 -16.64
C ASN A 441 3.57 20.67 -15.97
N ASN A 442 2.62 21.34 -16.62
CA ASN A 442 1.27 21.52 -16.09
C ASN A 442 0.58 20.19 -15.72
N ASN A 443 0.68 19.16 -16.57
CA ASN A 443 0.04 17.87 -16.29
C ASN A 443 0.66 17.18 -15.07
N ILE A 444 1.99 17.16 -14.96
CA ILE A 444 2.67 16.54 -13.81
C ILE A 444 2.46 17.36 -12.53
N GLU A 445 2.53 18.70 -12.60
CA GLU A 445 2.23 19.60 -11.48
C GLU A 445 0.80 19.39 -10.98
N THR A 446 -0.16 19.27 -11.88
CA THR A 446 -1.57 19.00 -11.52
C THR A 446 -1.69 17.67 -10.78
N LEU A 447 -1.09 16.59 -11.29
CA LEU A 447 -1.14 15.28 -10.63
C LEU A 447 -0.53 15.30 -9.22
N LEU A 448 0.55 16.06 -9.06
CA LEU A 448 1.25 16.21 -7.79
C LEU A 448 0.45 17.05 -6.79
N ASP A 449 -0.10 18.19 -7.21
CA ASP A 449 -0.94 19.03 -6.37
C ASP A 449 -2.22 18.30 -5.95
N GLU A 450 -2.82 17.50 -6.84
CA GLU A 450 -3.96 16.65 -6.49
C GLU A 450 -3.67 15.72 -5.31
N LYS A 451 -2.45 15.16 -5.20
CA LYS A 451 -2.08 14.28 -4.06
C LYS A 451 -1.90 15.07 -2.77
N PHE A 452 -1.29 16.24 -2.84
CA PHE A 452 -1.22 17.11 -1.67
C PHE A 452 -2.60 17.53 -1.20
N GLU A 453 -3.47 17.95 -2.12
CA GLU A 453 -4.85 18.35 -1.79
C GLU A 453 -5.66 17.17 -1.24
N GLU A 454 -5.46 15.94 -1.73
CA GLU A 454 -6.11 14.74 -1.18
C GLU A 454 -5.76 14.53 0.31
N LEU A 455 -4.48 14.64 0.67
CA LEU A 455 -4.03 14.48 2.05
C LEU A 455 -4.44 15.67 2.93
N MET A 456 -4.24 16.89 2.43
CA MET A 456 -4.51 18.14 3.15
C MET A 456 -6.00 18.42 3.33
N ARG A 457 -6.92 17.74 2.64
CA ARG A 457 -8.37 17.84 2.88
C ARG A 457 -8.79 17.25 4.24
N THR A 458 -7.96 16.35 4.78
CA THR A 458 -8.16 15.69 6.08
C THR A 458 -7.16 16.22 7.12
N ASN A 459 -7.27 15.77 8.36
CA ASN A 459 -6.26 16.00 9.41
C ASN A 459 -5.33 14.78 9.60
N VAL A 460 -5.21 13.91 8.59
CA VAL A 460 -4.53 12.62 8.74
C VAL A 460 -3.03 12.78 8.99
N ILE A 461 -2.40 13.82 8.43
CA ILE A 461 -0.95 14.06 8.58
C ILE A 461 -0.62 14.54 9.99
N GLU A 462 -1.44 15.43 10.56
CA GLU A 462 -1.30 15.88 11.93
C GLU A 462 -1.47 14.71 12.91
N LEU A 463 -2.41 13.80 12.63
CA LEU A 463 -2.62 12.60 13.43
C LEU A 463 -1.47 11.59 13.26
N ASP A 464 -0.96 11.39 12.04
CA ASP A 464 0.18 10.52 11.76
C ASP A 464 1.45 11.04 12.47
N ASN A 465 1.68 12.36 12.40
CA ASN A 465 2.76 13.05 13.10
C ASN A 465 2.67 12.83 14.62
N ALA A 466 1.51 13.07 15.21
CA ALA A 466 1.30 12.88 16.64
C ALA A 466 1.51 11.42 17.06
N ARG A 467 1.03 10.46 16.26
CA ARG A 467 1.12 9.03 16.55
C ARG A 467 2.56 8.52 16.52
N TRP A 468 3.34 8.95 15.53
CA TRP A 468 4.68 8.40 15.26
C TRP A 468 5.82 9.34 15.66
N GLY A 469 5.52 10.46 16.34
CA GLY A 469 6.50 11.45 16.76
C GLY A 469 7.19 12.14 15.58
N GLU A 470 6.47 12.34 14.48
CA GLU A 470 6.98 12.97 13.26
C GLU A 470 6.62 14.46 13.18
N THR A 471 7.28 15.16 12.26
CA THR A 471 7.06 16.60 12.00
C THR A 471 6.97 16.86 10.49
N VAL A 472 6.24 16.01 9.76
CA VAL A 472 6.02 16.22 8.32
C VAL A 472 5.23 17.50 8.09
N ASP A 473 5.78 18.35 7.21
CA ASP A 473 5.15 19.57 6.72
C ASP A 473 4.94 19.42 5.20
N LEU A 474 3.69 19.20 4.81
CA LEU A 474 3.34 19.00 3.40
C LEU A 474 3.44 20.28 2.57
N ASP A 475 3.29 21.47 3.16
CA ASP A 475 3.44 22.73 2.43
C ASP A 475 4.90 22.96 2.04
N GLN A 476 5.82 22.73 2.99
CA GLN A 476 7.25 22.80 2.73
C GLN A 476 7.71 21.74 1.73
N GLU A 477 7.14 20.53 1.83
CA GLU A 477 7.43 19.45 0.89
C GLU A 477 6.90 19.74 -0.52
N ARG A 478 5.72 20.37 -0.63
CA ARG A 478 5.14 20.82 -1.90
C ARG A 478 6.07 21.81 -2.60
N ILE A 479 6.57 22.82 -1.88
CA ILE A 479 7.53 23.79 -2.44
C ILE A 479 8.79 23.06 -2.96
N TYR A 480 9.33 22.13 -2.16
CA TYR A 480 10.53 21.40 -2.50
C TYR A 480 10.37 20.57 -3.78
N ILE A 481 9.34 19.73 -3.84
CA ILE A 481 9.16 18.79 -4.95
C ILE A 481 8.88 19.51 -6.28
N HIS A 482 8.13 20.62 -6.26
CA HIS A 482 7.89 21.47 -7.44
C HIS A 482 9.17 22.13 -7.95
N SER A 483 10.02 22.63 -7.04
CA SER A 483 11.32 23.20 -7.41
C SER A 483 12.22 22.15 -8.04
N TRP A 484 12.35 20.98 -7.40
CA TRP A 484 13.19 19.89 -7.89
C TRP A 484 12.70 19.38 -9.26
N MET A 485 11.39 19.21 -9.43
CA MET A 485 10.80 18.75 -10.69
C MET A 485 11.13 19.71 -11.84
N ASN A 486 10.96 21.02 -11.63
CA ASN A 486 11.23 22.01 -12.66
C ASN A 486 12.71 22.01 -13.09
N ASP A 487 13.62 21.94 -12.12
CA ASP A 487 15.06 21.86 -12.40
C ASP A 487 15.42 20.56 -13.15
N GLN A 488 14.86 19.42 -12.72
CA GLN A 488 15.08 18.12 -13.36
C GLN A 488 14.56 18.14 -14.81
N PHE A 489 13.35 18.65 -15.04
CA PHE A 489 12.74 18.64 -16.38
C PHE A 489 13.50 19.53 -17.35
N ASN A 490 13.96 20.71 -16.91
CA ASN A 490 14.79 21.58 -17.74
C ASN A 490 16.11 20.90 -18.15
N LEU A 491 16.73 20.16 -17.22
CA LEU A 491 17.96 19.43 -17.48
C LEU A 491 17.75 18.29 -18.49
N LEU A 492 16.67 17.53 -18.33
CA LEU A 492 16.31 16.43 -19.23
C LEU A 492 15.89 16.94 -20.61
N ASP A 493 15.13 18.02 -20.67
CA ASP A 493 14.76 18.68 -21.94
C ASP A 493 16.02 19.12 -22.68
N ALA A 494 17.02 19.70 -22.00
CA ALA A 494 18.28 20.05 -22.62
C ALA A 494 19.06 18.83 -23.14
N TYR A 495 19.06 17.72 -22.41
CA TYR A 495 19.75 16.50 -22.81
C TYR A 495 19.07 15.80 -24.00
N PHE A 496 17.79 15.42 -23.86
CA PHE A 496 17.09 14.60 -24.84
C PHE A 496 16.83 15.32 -26.16
N ASN A 497 16.65 16.65 -26.14
CA ASN A 497 16.54 17.44 -27.38
C ASN A 497 17.83 17.46 -28.20
N ASN A 498 18.99 17.14 -27.61
CA ASN A 498 20.29 17.17 -28.27
C ASN A 498 20.92 15.78 -28.49
N LEU A 499 20.14 14.70 -28.32
CA LEU A 499 20.58 13.32 -28.59
C LEU A 499 20.86 13.03 -30.06
#